data_AF-A0A397QU79-F1
#
_entry.id   AF-A0A397QU79-F1
#
_cell.length_a   1.000
_cell.length_b   1.000
_cell.length_c   1.000
_cell.angle_alpha   90.00
_cell.angle_beta   90.00
_cell.angle_gamma   90.00
#
_symmetry.space_group_name_H-M   'P 1'
#
loop_
_entity.id
_entity.type
_entity.pdbx_description
1 polymer ?
#
loop_
_entity_poly.entity_id
_entity_poly.type
_entity_poly.pdbx_seq_one_letter_code
_entity_poly.pdbx_strand_id
1 'polypeptide(L)'
;MLLKNVKAKYLWIACGIVFLITIGMLILLITVKDINTTVVTVFLVIGFVLMTFLIQAASYKTFKFKPKSEPANPKIYTSSLDLLEVLRKNKYKERKRSYGISFLKIQKPNAFKVTLVTDADAYFNPDDSDNTEGDKELDKCDRMIGFEIFLNYKEEDIIKFKDYSIQGQNIYYTAFYKIEDSLEYVCANYIEPEENHKRNFDFLLEELGLVPKEDSKED
;
A
#
# COMPACT_ATOMS: atom_id res chain seq x y z
N MET A 1 -9.16 27.91 1.18
CA MET A 1 -8.25 28.59 2.14
C MET A 1 -8.80 28.67 3.57
N LEU A 2 -10.12 28.76 3.79
CA LEU A 2 -10.76 28.96 5.11
C LEU A 2 -10.68 27.80 6.14
N LEU A 3 -10.49 26.54 5.70
CA LEU A 3 -10.54 25.38 6.61
C LEU A 3 -9.17 24.91 7.13
N LYS A 4 -8.07 25.61 6.83
CA LYS A 4 -6.70 25.11 7.08
C LYS A 4 -6.45 24.80 8.58
N ASN A 5 -7.01 25.61 9.49
CA ASN A 5 -6.76 25.52 10.93
C ASN A 5 -7.83 24.75 11.75
N VAL A 6 -8.92 24.30 11.13
CA VAL A 6 -10.01 23.60 11.85
C VAL A 6 -9.65 22.13 12.08
N LYS A 7 -9.69 21.63 13.33
CA LYS A 7 -9.40 20.21 13.63
C LYS A 7 -10.48 19.29 13.04
N ALA A 8 -10.09 18.10 12.58
CA ALA A 8 -10.99 17.12 11.95
C ALA A 8 -12.22 16.79 12.82
N LYS A 9 -12.04 16.67 14.15
CA LYS A 9 -13.14 16.42 15.09
C LYS A 9 -14.27 17.45 15.01
N TYR A 10 -13.94 18.73 14.77
CA TYR A 10 -14.96 19.79 14.68
C TYR A 10 -15.71 19.74 13.35
N LEU A 11 -15.06 19.24 12.28
CA LEU A 11 -15.73 19.03 10.98
C LEU A 11 -16.72 17.86 11.05
N TRP A 12 -16.37 16.79 11.75
CA TRP A 12 -17.29 15.67 12.00
C TRP A 12 -18.49 16.09 12.87
N ILE A 13 -18.25 16.88 13.92
CA ILE A 13 -19.34 17.44 14.74
C ILE A 13 -20.25 18.33 13.90
N ALA A 14 -19.68 19.23 13.07
CA ALA A 14 -20.47 20.08 12.18
C ALA A 14 -21.27 19.25 11.16
N CYS A 15 -20.68 18.20 10.59
CA CYS A 15 -21.38 17.28 9.70
C CYS A 15 -22.58 16.61 10.40
N GLY A 16 -22.39 16.14 11.64
CA GLY A 16 -23.47 15.56 12.44
C GLY A 16 -24.61 16.54 12.72
N ILE A 17 -24.29 17.80 13.04
CA ILE A 17 -25.29 18.86 13.25
C ILE A 17 -26.10 19.12 11.98
N VAL A 18 -25.43 19.27 10.83
CA VAL A 18 -26.12 19.50 9.54
C VAL A 18 -27.01 18.31 9.18
N PHE A 19 -26.55 17.09 9.42
CA PHE A 19 -27.35 15.88 9.21
C PHE A 19 -28.63 15.87 10.06
N LEU A 20 -28.51 16.17 11.36
CA LEU A 20 -29.67 16.23 12.26
C LEU A 20 -30.68 17.31 11.85
N ILE A 21 -30.21 18.49 11.44
CA ILE A 21 -31.06 19.58 10.94
C ILE A 21 -31.78 19.14 9.66
N THR A 22 -31.08 18.47 8.74
CA THR A 22 -31.63 17.98 7.47
C THR A 22 -32.72 16.92 7.71
N ILE A 23 -32.50 15.99 8.64
CA ILE A 23 -33.52 15.02 9.05
C ILE A 23 -34.71 15.72 9.70
N GLY A 24 -34.47 16.69 10.59
CA GLY A 24 -35.53 17.46 11.22
C GLY A 24 -36.43 18.18 10.20
N MET A 25 -35.82 18.77 9.17
CA MET A 25 -36.55 19.40 8.06
C MET A 25 -37.36 18.39 7.23
N LEU A 26 -36.82 17.19 6.99
CA LEU A 26 -37.54 16.10 6.32
C LEU A 26 -38.78 15.65 7.11
N ILE A 27 -38.63 15.46 8.42
CA ILE A 27 -39.75 15.08 9.31
C ILE A 27 -40.82 16.18 9.28
N LEU A 28 -40.40 17.45 9.34
CA LEU A 28 -41.30 18.59 9.35
C LEU A 28 -42.07 18.71 8.02
N LEU A 29 -41.42 18.40 6.88
CA LEU A 29 -42.07 18.34 5.56
C LEU A 29 -43.15 17.26 5.48
N ILE A 30 -42.93 16.11 6.15
CA ILE A 30 -43.86 14.97 6.13
C ILE A 30 -45.04 15.18 7.09
N THR A 31 -44.82 15.88 8.21
CA THR A 31 -45.79 15.93 9.32
C THR A 31 -46.66 17.18 9.34
N VAL A 32 -46.24 18.28 8.70
CA VAL A 32 -46.95 19.56 8.73
C VAL A 32 -47.76 19.79 7.46
N LYS A 33 -49.07 19.95 7.60
CA LYS A 33 -50.05 19.89 6.50
C LYS A 33 -50.06 21.11 5.55
N ASP A 34 -49.49 22.24 5.95
CA ASP A 34 -49.51 23.51 5.17
C ASP A 34 -48.12 24.17 5.10
N ILE A 35 -47.05 23.36 5.04
CA ILE A 35 -45.70 23.92 4.95
C ILE A 35 -45.35 24.38 3.53
N ASN A 36 -44.59 25.48 3.44
CA ASN A 36 -43.99 25.92 2.19
C ASN A 36 -42.89 24.93 1.74
N THR A 37 -43.30 23.93 0.97
CA THR A 37 -42.44 22.83 0.48
C THR A 37 -41.29 23.33 -0.38
N THR A 38 -41.47 24.40 -1.16
CA THR A 38 -40.41 25.00 -1.99
C THR A 38 -39.27 25.50 -1.12
N VAL A 39 -39.57 26.27 -0.07
CA VAL A 39 -38.56 26.82 0.84
C VAL A 39 -37.83 25.71 1.59
N VAL A 40 -38.56 24.74 2.13
CA VAL A 40 -37.95 23.60 2.84
C VAL A 40 -37.06 22.78 1.91
N THR A 41 -37.48 22.54 0.68
CA THR A 41 -36.69 21.81 -0.31
C THR A 41 -35.39 22.54 -0.63
N VAL A 42 -35.41 23.87 -0.78
CA VAL A 42 -34.19 24.67 -0.98
C VAL A 42 -33.23 24.52 0.21
N PHE A 43 -33.72 24.57 1.45
CA PHE A 43 -32.89 24.35 2.63
C PHE A 43 -32.31 22.94 2.71
N LEU A 44 -33.08 21.92 2.32
CA LEU A 44 -32.59 20.54 2.24
C LEU A 44 -31.45 20.42 1.23
N VAL A 45 -31.59 21.02 0.04
CA VAL A 45 -30.53 21.02 -0.99
C VAL A 45 -29.26 21.69 -0.47
N ILE A 46 -29.38 22.85 0.18
CA ILE A 46 -28.24 23.54 0.80
C ILE A 46 -27.58 22.67 1.87
N GLY A 47 -28.38 22.00 2.71
CA GLY A 47 -27.90 21.08 3.74
C GLY A 47 -27.10 19.90 3.18
N PHE A 48 -27.61 19.29 2.10
CA PHE A 48 -26.90 18.21 1.40
C PHE A 48 -25.57 18.66 0.81
N VAL A 49 -25.55 19.80 0.11
CA VAL A 49 -24.31 20.36 -0.47
C VAL A 49 -23.29 20.66 0.61
N LEU A 50 -23.71 21.29 1.72
CA LEU A 50 -22.83 21.56 2.87
C LEU A 50 -22.28 20.27 3.50
N MET A 51 -23.11 19.23 3.62
CA MET A 51 -22.66 17.92 4.09
C MET A 51 -21.58 17.33 3.19
N THR A 52 -21.75 17.37 1.86
CA THR A 52 -20.75 16.85 0.92
C THR A 52 -19.40 17.54 1.10
N PHE A 53 -19.38 18.88 1.22
CA PHE A 53 -18.14 19.62 1.46
C PHE A 53 -17.51 19.31 2.83
N LEU A 54 -18.32 19.19 3.88
CA LEU A 54 -17.84 18.86 5.23
C LEU A 54 -17.25 17.44 5.27
N ILE A 55 -17.90 16.47 4.64
CA ILE A 55 -17.41 15.08 4.55
C ILE A 55 -16.10 15.05 3.79
N GLN A 56 -16.02 15.67 2.61
CA GLN A 56 -14.77 15.70 1.83
C GLN A 56 -13.63 16.35 2.63
N ALA A 57 -13.88 17.49 3.29
CA ALA A 57 -12.88 18.17 4.10
C ALA A 57 -12.49 17.39 5.36
N ALA A 58 -13.46 16.76 6.03
CA ALA A 58 -13.22 15.93 7.21
C ALA A 58 -12.45 14.67 6.83
N SER A 59 -12.84 14.00 5.74
CA SER A 59 -12.15 12.83 5.20
C SER A 59 -10.73 13.15 4.80
N TYR A 60 -10.49 14.24 4.06
CA TYR A 60 -9.14 14.68 3.69
C TYR A 60 -8.25 14.93 4.92
N LYS A 61 -8.81 15.43 6.03
CA LYS A 61 -8.03 15.66 7.27
C LYS A 61 -7.92 14.43 8.18
N THR A 62 -8.90 13.53 8.15
CA THR A 62 -8.96 12.33 9.01
C THR A 62 -8.14 11.21 8.40
N PHE A 63 -8.35 10.96 7.11
CA PHE A 63 -7.63 9.99 6.29
C PHE A 63 -6.48 10.64 5.55
N LYS A 64 -5.95 11.76 6.08
CA LYS A 64 -4.66 12.26 5.62
C LYS A 64 -3.71 11.08 5.74
N PHE A 65 -3.30 10.52 4.59
CA PHE A 65 -2.06 9.79 4.47
C PHE A 65 -1.03 10.75 5.04
N LYS A 66 -0.74 10.60 6.34
CA LYS A 66 0.47 11.16 6.88
C LYS A 66 1.51 10.31 6.17
N PRO A 67 2.35 10.86 5.26
CA PRO A 67 3.57 10.16 4.94
C PRO A 67 4.17 9.87 6.32
N LYS A 68 4.29 8.58 6.66
CA LYS A 68 5.00 8.21 7.88
C LYS A 68 6.33 8.97 7.81
N SER A 69 6.80 9.50 8.93
CA SER A 69 8.18 9.97 9.03
C SER A 69 9.12 8.90 8.48
N GLU A 70 10.34 9.28 8.09
CA GLU A 70 11.40 8.43 7.52
C GLU A 70 11.30 6.93 7.86
N PRO A 71 11.64 6.05 6.90
CA PRO A 71 11.48 4.61 7.07
C PRO A 71 12.04 4.18 8.43
N ALA A 72 11.19 3.62 9.29
CA ALA A 72 11.45 3.64 10.73
C ALA A 72 12.66 2.79 11.14
N ASN A 73 13.08 1.84 10.29
CA ASN A 73 14.28 1.02 10.42
C ASN A 73 14.62 0.44 9.04
N PRO A 74 15.45 1.10 8.21
CA PRO A 74 15.92 0.48 6.99
C PRO A 74 16.85 -0.69 7.32
N LYS A 75 16.72 -1.80 6.59
CA LYS A 75 17.65 -2.93 6.70
C LYS A 75 18.34 -3.14 5.37
N ILE A 76 19.66 -3.18 5.40
CA ILE A 76 20.49 -3.29 4.20
C ILE A 76 20.90 -4.75 4.02
N TYR A 77 20.76 -5.24 2.79
CA TYR A 77 21.19 -6.55 2.37
C TYR A 77 22.20 -6.41 1.24
N THR A 78 23.18 -7.28 1.19
CA THR A 78 24.12 -7.37 0.07
C THR A 78 23.89 -8.68 -0.69
N SER A 79 24.07 -8.65 -2.00
CA SER A 79 24.18 -9.85 -2.81
C SER A 79 25.50 -9.85 -3.54
N SER A 80 26.07 -11.02 -3.81
CA SER A 80 27.21 -11.16 -4.71
C SER A 80 26.80 -11.58 -6.13
N LEU A 81 25.49 -11.70 -6.38
CA LEU A 81 24.94 -12.36 -7.56
C LEU A 81 23.95 -11.45 -8.31
N ASP A 82 23.85 -11.68 -9.63
CA ASP A 82 22.76 -11.13 -10.43
C ASP A 82 21.45 -11.87 -10.09
N LEU A 83 20.51 -11.14 -9.47
CA LEU A 83 19.22 -11.70 -9.03
C LEU A 83 18.43 -12.33 -10.18
N LEU A 84 18.55 -11.82 -11.41
CA LEU A 84 17.87 -12.40 -12.58
C LEU A 84 18.39 -13.81 -12.88
N GLU A 85 19.72 -13.99 -12.87
CA GLU A 85 20.35 -15.29 -13.09
C GLU A 85 20.02 -16.26 -11.96
N VAL A 86 20.05 -15.78 -10.71
CA VAL A 86 19.71 -16.56 -9.52
C VAL A 86 18.28 -17.10 -9.58
N LEU A 87 17.31 -16.24 -9.89
CA LEU A 87 15.90 -16.62 -10.00
C LEU A 87 15.68 -17.69 -11.10
N ARG A 88 16.36 -17.55 -12.24
CA ARG A 88 16.33 -18.54 -13.33
C ARG A 88 16.96 -19.87 -12.91
N LYS A 89 18.12 -19.84 -12.26
CA LYS A 89 18.81 -21.03 -11.74
C LYS A 89 17.96 -21.78 -10.72
N ASN A 90 17.25 -21.04 -9.85
CA ASN A 90 16.35 -21.58 -8.84
C ASN A 90 14.97 -22.00 -9.39
N LYS A 91 14.79 -21.99 -10.72
CA LYS A 91 13.60 -22.46 -11.44
C LYS A 91 12.31 -21.71 -11.09
N TYR A 92 12.40 -20.40 -10.84
CA TYR A 92 11.21 -19.57 -10.75
C TYR A 92 10.54 -19.42 -12.13
N LYS A 93 9.21 -19.47 -12.18
CA LYS A 93 8.42 -19.24 -13.39
C LYS A 93 8.40 -17.73 -13.69
N GLU A 94 8.99 -17.35 -14.82
CA GLU A 94 9.09 -15.97 -15.27
C GLU A 94 7.77 -15.49 -15.91
N ARG A 95 7.34 -14.27 -15.58
CA ARG A 95 6.20 -13.56 -16.16
C ARG A 95 6.61 -12.12 -16.45
N LYS A 96 6.61 -11.74 -17.72
CA LYS A 96 6.87 -10.35 -18.12
C LYS A 96 5.69 -9.45 -17.75
N ARG A 97 6.01 -8.25 -17.29
CA ARG A 97 5.07 -7.19 -16.91
C ARG A 97 5.48 -5.89 -17.59
N SER A 98 4.56 -4.93 -17.68
CA SER A 98 4.87 -3.58 -18.20
C SER A 98 5.99 -2.91 -17.40
N TYR A 99 6.05 -3.16 -16.09
CA TYR A 99 6.99 -2.54 -15.16
C TYR A 99 8.26 -3.34 -14.85
N GLY A 100 8.42 -4.52 -15.46
CA GLY A 100 9.56 -5.41 -15.18
C GLY A 100 9.22 -6.89 -15.32
N ILE A 101 9.76 -7.71 -14.43
CA ILE A 101 9.62 -9.18 -14.51
C ILE A 101 9.23 -9.75 -13.15
N SER A 102 8.12 -10.49 -13.12
CA SER A 102 7.66 -11.21 -11.94
C SER A 102 8.02 -12.69 -12.02
N PHE A 103 8.50 -13.22 -10.93
CA PHE A 103 8.97 -14.59 -10.76
C PHE A 103 8.13 -15.27 -9.68
N LEU A 104 7.59 -16.44 -10.00
CA LEU A 104 6.78 -17.22 -9.04
C LEU A 104 7.33 -18.63 -8.92
N LYS A 105 7.46 -19.11 -7.68
CA LYS A 105 7.82 -20.48 -7.37
C LYS A 105 6.87 -21.04 -6.33
N ILE A 106 6.28 -22.19 -6.64
CA ILE A 106 5.31 -22.86 -5.78
C ILE A 106 5.98 -24.09 -5.17
N GLN A 107 6.11 -24.10 -3.85
CA GLN A 107 6.62 -25.21 -3.06
C GLN A 107 5.66 -25.45 -1.90
N LYS A 108 4.63 -26.27 -2.16
CA LYS A 108 3.52 -26.47 -1.22
C LYS A 108 4.04 -26.83 0.18
N PRO A 109 3.51 -26.18 1.24
CA PRO A 109 2.33 -25.31 1.24
C PRO A 109 2.60 -23.82 0.91
N ASN A 110 3.82 -23.47 0.47
CA ASN A 110 4.26 -22.07 0.31
C ASN A 110 4.33 -21.63 -1.16
N ALA A 111 4.11 -20.33 -1.38
CA ALA A 111 4.41 -19.63 -2.62
C ALA A 111 5.45 -18.53 -2.37
N PHE A 112 6.42 -18.43 -3.27
CA PHE A 112 7.47 -17.42 -3.24
C PHE A 112 7.37 -16.56 -4.50
N LYS A 113 7.19 -15.26 -4.32
CA LYS A 113 7.11 -14.29 -5.41
C LYS A 113 8.28 -13.32 -5.32
N VAL A 114 9.00 -13.13 -6.41
CA VAL A 114 10.00 -12.06 -6.50
C VAL A 114 9.69 -11.27 -7.75
N THR A 115 9.67 -9.94 -7.64
CA THR A 115 9.48 -9.09 -8.79
C THR A 115 10.66 -8.17 -8.91
N LEU A 116 11.28 -8.14 -10.08
CA LEU A 116 12.32 -7.19 -10.41
C LEU A 116 11.66 -6.04 -11.18
N VAL A 117 11.58 -4.88 -10.54
CA VAL A 117 10.94 -3.67 -11.08
C VAL A 117 12.00 -2.82 -11.75
N THR A 118 11.86 -2.63 -13.05
CA THR A 118 12.77 -1.82 -13.89
C THR A 118 12.16 -0.49 -14.29
N ASP A 119 10.84 -0.34 -14.14
CA ASP A 119 10.10 0.90 -14.36
C ASP A 119 9.15 1.13 -13.18
N ALA A 120 9.54 2.00 -12.27
CA ALA A 120 8.76 2.35 -11.10
C ALA A 120 7.48 3.13 -11.46
N ASP A 121 7.50 3.96 -12.50
CA ASP A 121 6.33 4.76 -12.90
C ASP A 121 5.20 3.84 -13.39
N ALA A 122 5.54 2.87 -14.25
CA ALA A 122 4.61 1.84 -14.73
C ALA A 122 4.15 0.88 -13.61
N TYR A 123 4.99 0.66 -12.59
CA TYR A 123 4.63 -0.15 -11.42
C TYR A 123 3.56 0.53 -10.56
N PHE A 124 3.72 1.83 -10.28
CA PHE A 124 2.77 2.59 -9.46
C PHE A 124 1.54 3.06 -10.21
N ASN A 125 1.61 3.15 -11.54
CA ASN A 125 0.51 3.52 -12.42
C ASN A 125 0.28 2.41 -13.45
N PRO A 126 -0.19 1.23 -13.02
CA PRO A 126 -0.44 0.15 -13.97
C PRO A 126 -1.57 0.57 -14.91
N ASP A 127 -1.34 0.43 -16.22
CA ASP A 127 -2.45 0.46 -17.18
C ASP A 127 -3.39 -0.71 -16.83
N ASP A 128 -4.70 -0.46 -16.75
CA ASP A 128 -5.76 -1.41 -16.36
C ASP A 128 -5.85 -2.70 -17.23
N SER A 129 -4.91 -2.91 -18.15
CA SER A 129 -4.92 -3.94 -19.19
C SER A 129 -4.09 -5.20 -18.90
N ASP A 130 -3.47 -5.31 -17.72
CA ASP A 130 -2.69 -6.49 -17.34
C ASP A 130 -3.62 -7.67 -16.97
N ASN A 131 -4.28 -8.23 -17.99
CA ASN A 131 -5.08 -9.46 -17.95
C ASN A 131 -4.16 -10.65 -17.66
N THR A 132 -3.68 -10.76 -16.42
CA THR A 132 -3.06 -12.00 -15.98
C THR A 132 -4.10 -12.96 -15.44
N GLU A 133 -4.24 -14.09 -16.14
CA GLU A 133 -4.81 -15.28 -15.55
C GLU A 133 -4.06 -15.61 -14.25
N GLY A 134 -4.81 -15.68 -13.15
CA GLY A 134 -4.29 -16.12 -11.86
C GLY A 134 -3.76 -17.56 -11.97
N ASP A 135 -2.59 -17.84 -11.39
CA ASP A 135 -2.12 -19.23 -11.29
C ASP A 135 -3.04 -19.94 -10.28
N LYS A 136 -3.94 -20.80 -10.75
CA LYS A 136 -4.85 -21.62 -9.92
C LYS A 136 -4.13 -22.48 -8.87
N GLU A 137 -2.82 -22.63 -8.98
CA GLU A 137 -1.98 -23.31 -8.01
C GLU A 137 -1.75 -22.49 -6.73
N LEU A 138 -1.86 -21.16 -6.79
CA LEU A 138 -1.77 -20.27 -5.62
C LEU A 138 -2.93 -20.50 -4.64
N ASP A 139 -4.11 -20.86 -5.15
CA ASP A 139 -5.29 -21.17 -4.33
C ASP A 139 -5.08 -22.38 -3.40
N LYS A 140 -4.01 -23.17 -3.65
CA LYS A 140 -3.64 -24.36 -2.87
C LYS A 140 -2.46 -24.11 -1.93
N CYS A 141 -2.00 -22.87 -1.81
CA CYS A 141 -0.91 -22.48 -0.92
C CYS A 141 -1.49 -21.87 0.36
N ASP A 142 -0.95 -22.30 1.49
CA ASP A 142 -1.34 -21.77 2.80
C ASP A 142 -0.62 -20.46 3.11
N ARG A 143 0.56 -20.25 2.50
CA ARG A 143 1.41 -19.08 2.75
C ARG A 143 2.03 -18.52 1.48
N MET A 144 2.17 -17.20 1.44
CA MET A 144 2.84 -16.49 0.36
C MET A 144 3.87 -15.51 0.93
N ILE A 145 5.11 -15.60 0.48
CA ILE A 145 6.15 -14.60 0.76
C ILE A 145 6.47 -13.91 -0.56
N GLY A 146 6.63 -12.58 -0.56
CA GLY A 146 7.15 -11.92 -1.75
C GLY A 146 7.98 -10.66 -1.55
N PHE A 147 8.94 -10.50 -2.45
CA PHE A 147 9.86 -9.37 -2.52
C PHE A 147 9.64 -8.59 -3.81
N GLU A 148 9.43 -7.28 -3.69
CA GLU A 148 9.51 -6.35 -4.81
C GLU A 148 10.87 -5.66 -4.78
N ILE A 149 11.68 -5.81 -5.81
CA ILE A 149 13.05 -5.30 -5.86
C ILE A 149 13.11 -4.25 -6.97
N PHE A 150 13.16 -2.99 -6.57
CA PHE A 150 13.26 -1.85 -7.46
C PHE A 150 14.71 -1.66 -7.88
N LEU A 151 14.98 -1.97 -9.15
CA LEU A 151 16.29 -1.83 -9.78
C LEU A 151 16.52 -0.41 -10.28
N ASN A 152 15.45 0.23 -10.76
CA ASN A 152 15.43 1.64 -11.15
C ASN A 152 14.28 2.32 -10.41
N TYR A 153 14.58 3.37 -9.67
CA TYR A 153 13.58 4.16 -8.93
C TYR A 153 14.02 5.62 -8.88
N LYS A 154 13.06 6.53 -8.65
CA LYS A 154 13.34 7.94 -8.34
C LYS A 154 13.29 8.13 -6.83
N GLU A 155 13.98 9.14 -6.30
CA GLU A 155 13.91 9.44 -4.85
C GLU A 155 12.48 9.63 -4.34
N GLU A 156 11.60 10.17 -5.19
CA GLU A 156 10.18 10.35 -4.91
C GLU A 156 9.44 9.02 -4.67
N ASP A 157 9.91 7.92 -5.26
CA ASP A 157 9.32 6.59 -5.11
C ASP A 157 9.65 5.97 -3.74
N ILE A 158 10.77 6.35 -3.12
CA ILE A 158 11.16 5.86 -1.78
C ILE A 158 10.08 6.19 -0.75
N ILE A 159 9.42 7.35 -0.90
CA ILE A 159 8.33 7.77 -0.01
C ILE A 159 7.18 6.75 -0.05
N LYS A 160 6.92 6.17 -1.23
CA LYS A 160 5.85 5.17 -1.45
C LYS A 160 6.21 3.81 -0.84
N PHE A 161 7.49 3.45 -0.73
CA PHE A 161 7.93 2.15 -0.15
C PHE A 161 7.57 1.97 1.33
N LYS A 162 7.23 3.05 2.04
CA LYS A 162 6.77 2.99 3.44
C LYS A 162 5.50 2.15 3.64
N ASP A 163 4.72 1.94 2.58
CA ASP A 163 3.48 1.18 2.62
C ASP A 163 3.61 -0.25 2.06
N TYR A 164 4.81 -0.67 1.64
CA TYR A 164 5.02 -1.95 0.93
C TYR A 164 5.43 -3.14 1.78
N SER A 165 5.80 -2.92 3.04
CA SER A 165 5.96 -4.02 3.99
C SER A 165 4.62 -4.35 4.62
N ILE A 166 4.06 -5.49 4.23
CA ILE A 166 2.74 -5.97 4.66
C ILE A 166 2.91 -7.37 5.24
N GLN A 167 2.36 -7.58 6.43
CA GLN A 167 2.24 -8.90 7.02
C GLN A 167 0.77 -9.14 7.41
N GLY A 168 0.23 -10.25 6.93
CA GLY A 168 -1.07 -10.77 7.34
C GLY A 168 -0.92 -12.22 7.82
N GLN A 169 -2.06 -12.88 8.05
CA GLN A 169 -2.07 -14.25 8.58
C GLN A 169 -1.31 -15.25 7.68
N ASN A 170 -1.46 -15.12 6.36
CA ASN A 170 -0.93 -16.05 5.37
C ASN A 170 -0.01 -15.39 4.33
N ILE A 171 0.24 -14.08 4.46
CA ILE A 171 1.03 -13.33 3.48
C ILE A 171 2.08 -12.49 4.19
N TYR A 172 3.30 -12.54 3.68
CA TYR A 172 4.35 -11.58 4.00
C TYR A 172 4.84 -10.97 2.70
N TYR A 173 4.96 -9.64 2.69
CA TYR A 173 5.41 -8.90 1.54
C TYR A 173 6.32 -7.77 1.97
N THR A 174 7.37 -7.53 1.22
CA THR A 174 8.22 -6.37 1.44
C THR A 174 8.87 -5.88 0.15
N ALA A 175 9.32 -4.63 0.16
CA ALA A 175 10.00 -4.00 -0.96
C ALA A 175 11.45 -3.65 -0.60
N PHE A 176 12.31 -3.76 -1.60
CA PHE A 176 13.71 -3.40 -1.58
C PHE A 176 14.00 -2.44 -2.72
N TYR A 177 14.93 -1.53 -2.53
CA TYR A 177 15.51 -0.75 -3.63
C TYR A 177 17.01 -0.98 -3.70
N LYS A 178 17.54 -1.08 -4.91
CA LYS A 178 18.96 -1.30 -5.16
C LYS A 178 19.72 0.02 -5.08
N ILE A 179 20.75 0.14 -4.24
CA ILE A 179 21.61 1.33 -4.25
C ILE A 179 22.36 1.37 -5.59
N GLU A 180 22.32 2.52 -6.26
CA GLU A 180 22.90 2.74 -7.59
C GLU A 180 24.36 2.26 -7.66
N ASP A 181 24.71 1.58 -8.75
CA ASP A 181 26.03 0.99 -9.01
C ASP A 181 26.61 0.05 -7.93
N SER A 182 25.79 -0.39 -6.99
CA SER A 182 26.16 -1.35 -5.94
C SER A 182 25.36 -2.66 -6.05
N LEU A 183 25.73 -3.67 -5.26
CA LEU A 183 24.91 -4.87 -5.05
C LEU A 183 24.22 -4.84 -3.67
N GLU A 184 23.98 -3.63 -3.17
CA GLU A 184 23.26 -3.40 -1.91
C GLU A 184 21.78 -3.14 -2.20
N TYR A 185 20.93 -3.77 -1.39
CA TYR A 185 19.48 -3.70 -1.47
C TYR A 185 18.94 -3.25 -0.13
N VAL A 186 18.23 -2.13 -0.11
CA VAL A 186 17.69 -1.54 1.11
C VAL A 186 16.22 -1.87 1.21
N CYS A 187 15.85 -2.61 2.25
CA CYS A 187 14.48 -2.71 2.70
C CYS A 187 14.15 -1.46 3.50
N ALA A 188 13.52 -0.47 2.86
CA ALA A 188 13.27 0.84 3.47
C ALA A 188 12.49 0.69 4.79
N ASN A 189 11.37 -0.04 4.76
CA ASN A 189 10.48 -0.18 5.90
C ASN A 189 10.47 -1.62 6.41
N TYR A 190 11.59 -2.10 6.93
CA TYR A 190 11.69 -3.48 7.40
C TYR A 190 10.69 -3.76 8.53
N ILE A 191 9.97 -4.88 8.40
CA ILE A 191 9.11 -5.44 9.45
C ILE A 191 9.64 -6.84 9.74
N GLU A 192 10.05 -7.10 10.98
CA GLU A 192 10.50 -8.44 11.38
C GLU A 192 9.38 -9.46 11.12
N PRO A 193 9.64 -10.53 10.34
CA PRO A 193 8.65 -11.56 10.09
C PRO A 193 8.19 -12.24 11.39
N GLU A 194 6.88 -12.47 11.54
CA GLU A 194 6.34 -13.35 12.58
C GLU A 194 6.93 -14.78 12.47
N GLU A 195 6.95 -15.53 13.57
CA GLU A 195 7.57 -16.87 13.63
C GLU A 195 7.08 -17.83 12.53
N ASN A 196 5.81 -17.71 12.14
CA ASN A 196 5.21 -18.51 11.06
C ASN A 196 5.72 -18.15 9.66
N HIS A 197 6.21 -16.93 9.44
CA HIS A 197 6.75 -16.45 8.16
C HIS A 197 8.27 -16.46 8.11
N LYS A 198 8.93 -16.38 9.28
CA LYS A 198 10.38 -16.27 9.43
C LYS A 198 11.16 -17.29 8.60
N ARG A 199 10.82 -18.58 8.72
CA ARG A 199 11.50 -19.64 7.96
C ARG A 199 11.39 -19.44 6.43
N ASN A 200 10.23 -19.01 5.94
CA ASN A 200 10.02 -18.82 4.51
C ASN A 200 10.70 -17.52 4.02
N PHE A 201 10.73 -16.49 4.86
CA PHE A 201 11.46 -15.26 4.60
C PHE A 201 12.97 -15.51 4.52
N ASP A 202 13.53 -16.23 5.49
CA ASP A 202 14.95 -16.61 5.52
C ASP A 202 15.32 -17.50 4.33
N PHE A 203 14.45 -18.45 3.97
CA PHE A 203 14.63 -19.27 2.77
C PHE A 203 14.68 -18.42 1.49
N LEU A 204 13.80 -17.42 1.35
CA LEU A 204 13.80 -16.55 0.18
C LEU A 204 15.05 -15.66 0.11
N LEU A 205 15.52 -15.15 1.26
CA LEU A 205 16.80 -14.44 1.33
C LEU A 205 17.97 -15.33 0.91
N GLU A 206 18.02 -16.58 1.40
CA GLU A 206 19.05 -17.55 1.06
C GLU A 206 19.03 -17.89 -0.43
N GLU A 207 17.85 -18.15 -1.02
CA GLU A 207 17.73 -18.44 -2.45
C GLU A 207 18.21 -17.27 -3.32
N LEU A 208 18.01 -16.03 -2.86
CA LEU A 208 18.46 -14.82 -3.55
C LEU A 208 19.92 -14.44 -3.24
N GLY A 209 20.56 -15.14 -2.30
CA GLY A 209 21.89 -14.79 -1.80
C GLY A 209 21.93 -13.40 -1.15
N LEU A 210 20.83 -12.95 -0.55
CA LEU A 210 20.73 -11.67 0.16
C LEU A 210 21.16 -11.85 1.61
N VAL A 211 22.31 -11.30 1.96
CA VAL A 211 22.89 -11.38 3.30
C VAL A 211 22.71 -10.03 4.00
N PRO A 212 22.20 -9.98 5.24
CA PRO A 212 22.15 -8.74 6.00
C PRO A 212 23.55 -8.14 6.13
N LYS A 213 23.70 -6.86 5.83
CA LYS A 213 24.90 -6.12 6.19
C LYS A 213 24.91 -6.01 7.71
N GLU A 214 25.92 -6.57 8.37
CA GLU A 214 26.08 -6.35 9.82
C GLU A 214 26.20 -4.84 10.03
N ASP A 215 25.38 -4.29 10.93
CA ASP A 215 25.56 -2.92 11.37
C ASP A 215 27.01 -2.83 11.87
N SER A 216 27.85 -2.11 11.14
CA SER A 216 29.09 -1.62 11.70
C SER A 216 28.67 -0.78 12.90
N LYS A 217 28.73 -1.37 14.09
CA LYS A 217 28.75 -0.61 15.32
C LYS A 217 29.93 0.36 15.14
N GLU A 218 29.60 1.63 14.89
CA GLU A 218 30.58 2.71 14.98
C GLU A 218 31.21 2.60 16.37
N ASP A 219 32.50 2.27 16.39
CA ASP A 219 33.40 2.47 17.54
C ASP A 219 33.61 3.98 17.76
#